data_AF-A0A6M3KP68-F1
#
_entry.id   AF-A0A6M3KP68-F1
#
_cell.length_a   1.000
_cell.length_b   1.000
_cell.length_c   1.000
_cell.angle_alpha   90.00
_cell.angle_beta   90.00
_cell.angle_gamma   90.00
#
_symmetry.space_group_name_H-M   'P 1'
#
loop_
_entity.id
_entity.type
_entity.pdbx_description
1 polymer ?
#
loop_
_entity_poly.entity_id
_entity_poly.type
_entity_poly.pdbx_seq_one_letter_code
_entity_poly.pdbx_strand_id
1 'polypeptide(L)'
;MKRVMFREIHRRKWREVLQLLLEGEVVVTVEGEDKFVLMTCQQRAELEERRFVPELFNPQRSYVPGERVRVAQDSGIIEVEAPELDADGNPIPW
;
A
#
# COMPACT_ATOMS: atom_id res chain seq x y z
N MET A 1 10.75 -4.17 14.91
CA MET A 1 11.57 -3.17 14.18
C MET A 1 12.89 -2.96 14.90
N LYS A 2 14.00 -3.08 14.18
CA LYS A 2 15.36 -2.86 14.72
C LYS A 2 15.96 -1.62 14.07
N ARG A 3 16.64 -0.77 14.85
CA ARG A 3 17.35 0.42 14.34
C ARG A 3 18.82 0.12 14.17
N VAL A 4 19.40 0.52 13.04
CA VAL A 4 20.81 0.33 12.72
C VAL A 4 21.35 1.61 12.09
N MET A 5 22.52 2.09 12.52
CA MET A 5 23.11 3.26 11.88
C MET A 5 23.66 2.90 10.50
N PHE A 6 23.55 3.81 9.54
CA PHE A 6 24.06 3.62 8.17
C PHE A 6 25.55 3.21 8.14
N ARG A 7 26.36 3.78 9.04
CA ARG A 7 27.79 3.42 9.16
C ARG A 7 28.03 1.99 9.60
N GLU A 8 27.10 1.38 10.35
CA GLU A 8 27.21 0.00 10.79
C GLU A 8 26.87 -0.98 9.67
N ILE A 9 25.95 -0.61 8.76
CA ILE A 9 25.60 -1.42 7.59
C ILE A 9 26.82 -1.61 6.68
N HIS A 10 27.58 -0.53 6.43
CA HIS A 10 28.79 -0.60 5.62
C HIS A 10 29.91 -1.45 6.24
N ARG A 11 29.94 -1.58 7.57
CA ARG A 11 30.94 -2.38 8.30
C ARG A 11 30.52 -3.84 8.49
N ARG A 12 29.22 -4.12 8.45
CA ARG A 12 28.69 -5.48 8.57
C ARG A 12 28.78 -6.22 7.24
N LYS A 13 28.91 -7.54 7.32
CA LYS A 13 28.73 -8.39 6.14
C LYS A 13 27.26 -8.33 5.74
N TRP A 14 26.98 -8.24 4.43
CA TRP A 14 25.61 -8.26 3.89
C TRP A 14 24.77 -9.43 4.42
N ARG A 15 25.38 -10.58 4.73
CA ARG A 15 24.72 -11.73 5.34
C ARG A 15 24.08 -11.41 6.70
N GLU A 16 24.72 -10.61 7.54
CA GLU A 16 24.17 -10.21 8.85
C GLU A 16 22.99 -9.25 8.67
N VAL A 17 23.08 -8.32 7.71
CA VAL A 17 21.98 -7.41 7.38
C VAL A 17 20.76 -8.19 6.88
N LEU A 18 20.97 -9.23 6.07
CA LEU A 18 19.91 -10.11 5.60
C LEU A 18 19.27 -10.91 6.75
N GLN A 19 20.06 -11.39 7.72
CA GLN A 19 19.49 -12.07 8.91
C GLN A 19 18.60 -11.13 9.72
N LEU A 20 19.01 -9.86 9.88
CA LEU A 20 18.17 -8.87 10.57
C LEU A 20 16.85 -8.63 9.83
N LEU A 21 16.83 -8.70 8.49
CA LEU A 21 15.63 -8.56 7.68
C LEU A 21 14.67 -9.75 7.78
N LEU A 22 15.20 -10.95 8.02
CA LEU A 22 14.39 -12.14 8.28
C LEU A 22 13.67 -12.07 9.64
N GLU A 23 14.24 -11.37 10.62
CA GLU A 23 13.61 -11.13 11.92
C GLU A 23 12.53 -10.02 11.87
N GLY A 24 12.54 -9.17 10.84
CA GLY A 24 11.56 -8.10 10.67
C GLY A 24 12.14 -6.87 9.96
N GLU A 25 11.40 -5.76 10.01
CA GLU A 25 11.84 -4.50 9.40
C GLU A 25 13.06 -3.90 10.13
N VAL A 26 13.98 -3.36 9.32
CA VAL A 26 15.18 -2.67 9.78
C VAL A 26 15.12 -1.20 9.40
N VAL A 27 15.14 -0.32 10.38
CA VAL A 27 15.22 1.13 10.16
C VAL A 27 16.68 1.53 10.13
N VAL A 28 17.07 2.21 9.08
CA VAL A 28 18.40 2.76 8.90
C VAL A 28 18.40 4.21 9.34
N THR A 29 19.26 4.51 10.32
CA THR A 29 19.43 5.87 10.83
C THR A 29 20.68 6.53 10.27
N VAL A 30 20.59 7.83 9.97
CA VAL A 30 21.72 8.69 9.60
C VAL A 30 21.72 9.85 10.57
N GLU A 31 22.82 10.04 11.31
CA GLU A 31 22.96 11.13 12.29
C GLU A 31 21.86 11.13 13.38
N GLY A 32 21.34 9.95 13.72
CA GLY A 32 20.29 9.78 14.72
C GLY A 32 18.87 9.92 14.17
N GLU A 33 18.71 10.27 12.89
CA GLU A 33 17.41 10.38 12.24
C GLU A 33 17.05 9.11 11.47
N ASP A 34 15.80 8.63 11.59
CA ASP A 34 15.25 7.53 10.81
C ASP A 34 15.13 7.98 9.33
N LYS A 35 15.94 7.40 8.43
CA LYS A 35 15.99 7.80 6.99
C LYS A 35 15.43 6.76 6.04
N PHE A 36 15.71 5.48 6.27
CA PHE A 36 15.28 4.41 5.38
C PHE A 36 14.68 3.25 6.17
N VAL A 37 13.75 2.53 5.56
CA VAL A 37 13.25 1.25 6.07
C VAL A 37 13.65 0.19 5.05
N LEU A 38 14.46 -0.75 5.51
CA LEU A 38 14.78 -1.97 4.79
C LEU A 38 13.75 -3.03 5.19
N MET A 39 13.15 -3.66 4.18
CA MET A 39 12.21 -4.74 4.32
C MET A 39 12.39 -5.72 3.16
N THR A 40 11.92 -6.95 3.34
CA THR A 40 11.90 -7.96 2.27
C THR A 40 10.82 -7.63 1.24
N CYS A 41 10.94 -8.21 0.04
CA CYS A 41 9.89 -8.09 -0.98
C CYS A 41 8.55 -8.65 -0.51
N GLN A 42 8.57 -9.71 0.32
CA GLN A 42 7.36 -10.28 0.91
C GLN A 42 6.70 -9.30 1.89
N GLN A 43 7.47 -8.74 2.83
CA GLN A 43 6.95 -7.73 3.77
C GLN A 43 6.39 -6.50 3.03
N ARG A 44 7.05 -6.10 1.94
CA ARG A 44 6.54 -5.04 1.08
C ARG A 44 5.21 -5.41 0.42
N ALA A 45 5.08 -6.63 -0.10
CA ALA A 45 3.83 -7.11 -0.69
C ALA A 45 2.70 -7.17 0.35
N GLU A 46 2.97 -7.66 1.56
CA GLU A 46 2.01 -7.67 2.66
C GLU A 46 1.62 -6.25 3.10
N LEU A 47 2.57 -5.31 3.13
CA LEU A 47 2.29 -3.91 3.44
C LEU A 47 1.52 -3.22 2.32
N GLU A 48 1.82 -3.51 1.06
CA GLU A 48 1.08 -3.04 -0.09
C GLU A 48 -0.34 -3.61 -0.09
N GLU A 49 -0.54 -4.90 0.22
CA GLU A 49 -1.85 -5.54 0.37
C GLU A 49 -2.65 -4.96 1.55
N ARG A 50 -1.99 -4.65 2.68
CA ARG A 50 -2.65 -4.01 3.84
C ARG A 50 -2.92 -2.52 3.65
N ARG A 51 -2.08 -1.81 2.88
CA ARG A 51 -2.35 -0.42 2.44
C ARG A 51 -3.39 -0.37 1.34
N PHE A 52 -3.47 -1.40 0.50
CA PHE A 52 -4.60 -1.68 -0.36
C PHE A 52 -5.74 -2.28 0.48
N VAL A 53 -6.33 -1.44 1.32
CA VAL A 53 -7.79 -1.50 1.41
C VAL A 53 -8.24 -0.70 0.19
N PRO A 54 -8.48 -1.31 -1.00
CA PRO A 54 -9.17 -0.57 -2.02
C PRO A 54 -10.46 -0.11 -1.36
N GLU A 55 -10.73 1.19 -1.35
CA GLU A 55 -12.05 1.68 -0.98
C GLU A 55 -13.02 1.02 -1.97
N LEU A 56 -13.54 -0.13 -1.58
CA LEU A 56 -14.62 -0.80 -2.29
C LEU A 56 -15.75 0.21 -2.35
N PHE A 57 -16.43 0.25 -3.50
CA PHE A 57 -17.57 1.11 -3.73
C PHE A 57 -18.44 1.20 -2.47
N ASN A 58 -18.46 2.38 -1.89
CA ASN A 58 -19.18 2.73 -0.68
C ASN A 58 -20.44 3.49 -1.11
N PRO A 59 -21.63 2.88 -1.04
CA PRO A 59 -22.88 3.52 -1.48
C PRO A 59 -23.25 4.76 -0.65
N GLN A 60 -22.57 5.03 0.47
CA GLN A 60 -22.78 6.20 1.32
C GLN A 60 -21.87 7.38 0.95
N ARG A 61 -20.93 7.19 0.02
CA ARG A 61 -20.02 8.22 -0.48
C ARG A 61 -20.57 8.80 -1.79
N SER A 62 -20.48 10.11 -1.94
CA SER A 62 -20.68 10.78 -3.23
C SER A 62 -19.44 10.58 -4.12
N TYR A 63 -19.67 10.10 -5.34
CA TYR A 63 -18.66 9.94 -6.37
C TYR A 63 -18.79 11.01 -7.44
N VAL A 64 -17.68 11.37 -8.08
CA VAL A 64 -17.71 12.27 -9.23
C VAL A 64 -17.92 11.44 -10.51
N PRO A 65 -18.79 11.86 -11.45
CA PRO A 65 -18.91 11.16 -12.74
C PRO A 65 -17.54 11.00 -13.42
N GLY A 66 -17.24 9.80 -13.90
CA GLY A 66 -15.94 9.43 -14.47
C GLY A 66 -14.84 9.08 -13.45
N GLU A 67 -15.12 9.19 -12.14
CA GLU A 67 -14.21 8.71 -11.10
C GLU A 67 -14.06 7.18 -11.20
N ARG A 68 -12.83 6.68 -11.24
CA ARG A 68 -12.58 5.24 -11.23
C ARG A 68 -12.80 4.66 -9.83
N VAL A 69 -13.83 3.85 -9.69
CA VAL A 69 -14.21 3.17 -8.45
C VAL A 69 -13.99 1.67 -8.58
N ARG A 70 -13.61 1.01 -7.49
CA ARG A 70 -13.41 -0.44 -7.48
C ARG A 70 -14.58 -1.14 -6.80
N VAL A 71 -15.16 -2.13 -7.48
CA VAL A 71 -16.33 -2.87 -7.02
C VAL A 71 -15.93 -4.32 -6.79
N ALA A 72 -16.28 -4.87 -5.62
CA ALA A 72 -16.15 -6.31 -5.38
C ALA A 72 -17.28 -7.05 -6.08
N GLN A 73 -16.92 -8.07 -6.85
CA GLN A 73 -17.83 -9.03 -7.48
C GLN A 73 -17.42 -10.45 -7.08
N ASP A 74 -18.27 -11.44 -7.40
CA ASP A 74 -18.02 -12.85 -7.09
C ASP A 74 -16.70 -13.38 -7.68
N SER A 75 -16.23 -12.78 -8.78
CA SER A 75 -14.98 -13.13 -9.46
C SER A 75 -13.75 -12.33 -9.01
N GLY A 76 -13.91 -11.37 -8.08
CA GLY A 76 -12.82 -10.51 -7.60
C GLY A 76 -13.15 -9.02 -7.64
N ILE A 77 -12.12 -8.18 -7.61
CA ILE A 77 -12.26 -6.72 -7.61
C ILE A 77 -12.10 -6.21 -9.05
N ILE A 78 -13.12 -5.51 -9.56
CA ILE A 78 -13.06 -4.82 -10.86
C ILE A 78 -13.00 -3.31 -10.65
N GLU A 79 -12.44 -2.59 -11.63
CA GLU A 79 -12.42 -1.13 -11.66
C GLU A 79 -13.42 -0.65 -12.73
N VAL A 80 -14.36 0.21 -12.33
CA VAL A 80 -15.39 0.78 -13.20
C VAL A 80 -15.40 2.30 -13.03
N GLU A 81 -15.84 3.03 -14.04
CA GLU A 81 -16.05 4.47 -13.92
C GLU A 81 -17.40 4.73 -13.27
N ALA A 82 -17.42 5.62 -12.27
CA ALA A 82 -18.63 6.05 -11.60
C ALA A 82 -19.55 6.69 -12.66
N PRO A 83 -20.78 6.16 -12.83
CA PRO A 83 -21.69 6.67 -13.83
C PRO A 83 -22.16 8.08 -13.45
N GLU A 84 -22.48 8.89 -14.45
CA GLU A 84 -23.29 10.08 -14.22
C GLU A 84 -24.70 9.64 -13.83
N LEU A 85 -25.28 10.25 -12.80
CA LEU A 85 -26.61 9.92 -12.30
C LEU A 85 -27.60 11.02 -12.70
N ASP A 86 -28.83 10.64 -13.07
CA ASP A 86 -29.92 11.58 -13.31
C ASP A 86 -30.50 12.16 -11.99
N ALA A 87 -31.50 13.03 -12.11
CA ALA A 87 -32.16 13.64 -10.95
C ALA A 87 -32.88 12.64 -10.03
N ASP A 88 -33.16 11.44 -10.54
CA ASP A 88 -33.79 10.34 -9.83
C ASP A 88 -32.75 9.34 -9.26
N GLY A 89 -31.45 9.58 -9.49
CA GLY A 89 -30.34 8.76 -9.01
C GLY A 89 -30.02 7.54 -9.87
N ASN A 90 -30.55 7.45 -11.09
CA ASN A 90 -30.27 6.35 -12.01
C ASN A 90 -29.05 6.64 -12.89
N PRO A 91 -28.24 5.63 -13.24
CA PRO A 91 -27.12 5.81 -14.17
C PRO A 91 -27.61 6.23 -15.56
N ILE A 92 -27.05 7.31 -16.09
CA ILE A 92 -27.30 7.78 -17.45
C ILE A 92 -26.50 6.88 -18.42
N PRO A 93 -27.16 6.15 -19.35
CA PRO A 93 -26.47 5.34 -20.33
C PRO A 93 -25.70 6.22 -21.32
N TRP A 94 -24.50 5.77 -21.67
CA TRP A 94 -23.60 6.41 -22.66
C TRP A 94 -24.06 6.20 -24.11
#